data_AF-A0A842VE63-F1
#
_entry.id   AF-A0A842VE63-F1
#
_cell.length_a   1.000
_cell.length_b   1.000
_cell.length_c   1.000
_cell.angle_alpha   90.00
_cell.angle_beta   90.00
_cell.angle_gamma   90.00
#
_symmetry.space_group_name_H-M   'P 1'
#
loop_
_entity.id
_entity.type
_entity.pdbx_description
1 polymer ?
#
loop_
_entity_poly.entity_id
_entity_poly.type
_entity_poly.pdbx_seq_one_letter_code
_entity_poly.pdbx_strand_id
1 'polypeptide(L)'
;MSTSYEDFINNYRDLLAEYWGKISSEILEWKNQYEWPKGIKLEKAIEIRNSLEISIKKNLNTYNYITKEVFDQVMVWGFGIPTKIPERTINEVTKRAFAELQSNNISGCAKILTEIYGVGISRASKIIALSNQDCLGIYDSRAAHGLFDLVFNDKRLIPIPPGKVIAGDYLPNYGYCEAFQKYIYVLKFLLSKAQKEDGLSNDFKRVADVEIALFSRSRSILKAPKINQIPEHLRRTRKLNNSTIEEGNYYWTLAVGNKAKLFKAEVMENGIFISTGENYKSNIFLTSLEIKNCLLHFKKYNWFPLGNNITNLTPGGLGDYFLNTLHKSPKYAGHFAAIWVNQGLLTHRYGNYNRIELKVL
;
A
#
# COMPACT_ATOMS: atom_id res chain seq x y z
N MET A 1 -13.14 12.68 -21.12
CA MET A 1 -12.31 12.23 -22.24
C MET A 1 -11.11 11.49 -21.66
N SER A 2 -10.82 10.28 -22.11
CA SER A 2 -9.63 9.53 -21.67
C SER A 2 -8.38 10.19 -22.28
N THR A 3 -7.39 10.53 -21.46
CA THR A 3 -6.08 11.01 -21.95
C THR A 3 -5.42 9.93 -22.81
N SER A 4 -4.97 10.27 -24.02
CA SER A 4 -4.21 9.36 -24.87
C SER A 4 -2.83 9.04 -24.26
N TYR A 5 -2.17 7.99 -24.76
CA TYR A 5 -0.82 7.66 -24.34
C TYR A 5 0.15 8.78 -24.73
N GLU A 6 0.04 9.29 -25.95
CA GLU A 6 0.88 10.33 -26.52
C GLU A 6 0.77 11.63 -25.71
N ASP A 7 -0.46 12.06 -25.39
CA ASP A 7 -0.69 13.25 -24.58
C ASP A 7 -0.12 13.08 -23.17
N PHE A 8 -0.31 11.90 -22.56
CA PHE A 8 0.25 11.63 -21.24
C PHE A 8 1.78 11.68 -21.25
N ILE A 9 2.42 11.02 -22.20
CA ILE A 9 3.88 11.01 -22.28
C ILE A 9 4.43 12.38 -22.62
N ASN A 10 3.81 13.15 -23.51
CA ASN A 10 4.27 14.50 -23.82
C ASN A 10 4.19 15.42 -22.60
N ASN A 11 3.14 15.30 -21.78
CA ASN A 11 2.98 16.11 -20.57
C ASN A 11 3.95 15.74 -19.43
N TYR A 12 4.41 14.49 -19.36
CA TYR A 12 5.24 14.00 -18.24
C TYR A 12 6.62 13.49 -18.67
N ARG A 13 7.06 13.76 -19.90
CA ARG A 13 8.29 13.18 -20.49
C ARG A 13 9.51 13.40 -19.62
N ASP A 14 9.74 14.64 -19.21
CA ASP A 14 10.95 15.04 -18.49
C ASP A 14 10.94 14.45 -17.07
N LEU A 15 9.81 14.50 -16.38
CA LEU A 15 9.61 13.85 -15.09
C LEU A 15 9.89 12.34 -15.16
N LEU A 16 9.37 11.65 -16.17
CA LEU A 16 9.56 10.22 -16.34
C LEU A 16 11.01 9.87 -16.70
N ALA A 17 11.68 10.72 -17.48
CA ALA A 17 13.10 10.56 -17.82
C ALA A 17 14.00 10.77 -16.59
N GLU A 18 13.73 11.80 -15.79
CA GLU A 18 14.42 12.05 -14.52
C GLU A 18 14.21 10.89 -13.55
N TYR A 19 12.96 10.41 -13.45
CA TYR A 19 12.63 9.26 -12.62
C TYR A 19 13.36 8.00 -13.06
N TRP A 20 13.44 7.72 -14.38
CA TRP A 20 14.24 6.62 -14.90
C TRP A 20 15.71 6.73 -14.46
N GLY A 21 16.32 7.91 -14.59
CA GLY A 21 17.71 8.14 -14.17
C GLY A 21 17.97 7.87 -12.68
N LYS A 22 16.94 7.96 -11.82
CA LYS A 22 17.04 7.61 -10.40
C LYS A 22 16.99 6.12 -10.12
N ILE A 23 16.36 5.33 -10.99
CA ILE A 23 16.04 3.92 -10.72
C ILE A 23 16.77 2.92 -11.62
N SER A 24 17.33 3.35 -12.75
CA SER A 24 17.82 2.45 -13.80
C SER A 24 18.92 1.51 -13.30
N SER A 25 19.80 1.99 -12.42
CA SER A 25 20.89 1.19 -11.84
C SER A 25 20.41 0.06 -10.91
N GLU A 26 19.21 0.16 -10.35
CA GLU A 26 18.70 -0.79 -9.35
C GLU A 26 17.58 -1.69 -9.89
N ILE A 27 16.95 -1.33 -11.02
CA ILE A 27 15.71 -1.97 -11.48
C ILE A 27 15.89 -3.47 -11.76
N LEU A 28 17.06 -3.88 -12.26
CA LEU A 28 17.38 -5.29 -12.50
C LEU A 28 17.50 -6.08 -11.18
N GLU A 29 18.15 -5.50 -10.16
CA GLU A 29 18.25 -6.12 -8.85
C GLU A 29 16.86 -6.33 -8.25
N TRP A 30 15.99 -5.32 -8.32
CA TRP A 30 14.61 -5.46 -7.83
C TRP A 30 13.85 -6.57 -8.57
N LYS A 31 13.99 -6.68 -9.90
CA LYS A 31 13.39 -7.78 -10.67
C LYS A 31 13.87 -9.14 -10.14
N ASN A 32 15.18 -9.30 -9.91
CA ASN A 32 15.78 -10.54 -9.42
C ASN A 32 15.35 -10.92 -8.00
N GLN A 33 14.88 -9.96 -7.20
CA GLN A 33 14.32 -10.19 -5.87
C GLN A 33 12.83 -10.58 -5.88
N TYR A 34 12.21 -10.72 -7.06
CA TYR A 34 10.79 -11.01 -7.15
C TYR A 34 10.44 -12.39 -6.61
N GLU A 35 9.37 -12.40 -5.83
CA GLU A 35 8.83 -13.61 -5.22
C GLU A 35 7.31 -13.48 -5.09
N TRP A 36 6.58 -14.28 -5.87
CA TRP A 36 5.13 -14.32 -5.80
C TRP A 36 4.51 -15.64 -6.32
N PRO A 37 3.63 -16.31 -5.55
CA PRO A 37 3.30 -16.06 -4.15
C PRO A 37 4.51 -16.14 -3.22
N LYS A 38 4.33 -15.83 -1.93
CA LYS A 38 5.43 -15.89 -0.96
C LYS A 38 6.07 -17.28 -0.98
N GLY A 39 7.40 -17.33 -1.08
CA GLY A 39 8.22 -18.53 -1.22
C GLY A 39 8.48 -19.00 -2.66
N ILE A 40 7.80 -18.43 -3.66
CA ILE A 40 7.98 -18.80 -5.08
C ILE A 40 8.88 -17.78 -5.77
N LYS A 41 10.10 -18.20 -6.15
CA LYS A 41 11.13 -17.37 -6.80
C LYS A 41 10.73 -16.93 -8.22
N LEU A 42 11.47 -15.95 -8.75
CA LEU A 42 11.25 -15.28 -10.03
C LEU A 42 10.94 -16.24 -11.19
N GLU A 43 11.79 -17.23 -11.43
CA GLU A 43 11.68 -18.12 -12.60
C GLU A 43 10.36 -18.89 -12.55
N LYS A 44 10.07 -19.51 -11.40
CA LYS A 44 8.83 -20.26 -11.21
C LYS A 44 7.60 -19.36 -11.24
N ALA A 45 7.70 -18.15 -10.70
CA ALA A 45 6.63 -17.19 -10.74
C ALA A 45 6.33 -16.73 -12.19
N ILE A 46 7.37 -16.55 -13.02
CA ILE A 46 7.23 -16.25 -14.45
C ILE A 46 6.57 -17.42 -15.19
N GLU A 47 7.00 -18.67 -14.94
CA GLU A 47 6.37 -19.85 -15.55
C GLU A 47 4.86 -19.90 -15.29
N ILE A 48 4.45 -19.67 -14.03
CA ILE A 48 3.03 -19.67 -13.65
C ILE A 48 2.29 -18.53 -14.37
N ARG A 49 2.88 -17.32 -14.40
CA ARG A 49 2.28 -16.18 -15.12
C ARG A 49 2.10 -16.47 -16.60
N ASN A 50 3.10 -17.05 -17.26
CA ASN A 50 3.04 -17.41 -18.67
C ASN A 50 1.96 -18.48 -18.93
N SER A 51 1.83 -19.48 -18.04
CA SER A 51 0.77 -20.48 -18.13
C SER A 51 -0.63 -19.85 -18.01
N LEU A 52 -0.82 -18.93 -17.06
CA LEU A 52 -2.08 -18.20 -16.92
C LEU A 52 -2.40 -17.36 -18.15
N GLU A 53 -1.40 -16.69 -18.72
CA GLU A 53 -1.58 -15.91 -19.96
C GLU A 53 -2.00 -16.78 -21.13
N ILE A 54 -1.38 -17.95 -21.32
CA ILE A 54 -1.76 -18.91 -22.35
C ILE A 54 -3.23 -19.36 -22.16
N SER A 55 -3.62 -19.70 -20.92
CA SER A 55 -4.99 -20.12 -20.60
C SER A 55 -6.02 -19.02 -20.87
N ILE A 56 -5.71 -17.77 -20.50
CA ILE A 56 -6.57 -16.60 -20.76
C ILE A 56 -6.67 -16.35 -22.26
N LYS A 57 -5.55 -16.30 -22.99
CA LYS A 57 -5.54 -16.10 -24.45
C LYS A 57 -6.35 -17.18 -25.17
N LYS A 58 -6.20 -18.44 -24.78
CA LYS A 58 -7.01 -19.55 -25.31
C LYS A 58 -8.50 -19.32 -25.08
N ASN A 59 -8.89 -18.94 -23.87
CA ASN A 59 -10.29 -18.67 -23.53
C ASN A 59 -10.88 -17.52 -24.34
N LEU A 60 -10.15 -16.41 -24.44
CA LEU A 60 -10.58 -15.25 -25.22
C LEU A 60 -10.71 -15.60 -26.71
N ASN A 61 -9.80 -16.39 -27.27
CA ASN A 61 -9.88 -16.81 -28.67
C ASN A 61 -11.04 -17.78 -28.95
N THR A 62 -11.36 -18.69 -28.01
CA THR A 62 -12.42 -19.69 -28.22
C THR A 62 -13.81 -19.16 -27.88
N TYR A 63 -13.94 -18.39 -26.80
CA TYR A 63 -15.23 -18.04 -26.22
C TYR A 63 -15.50 -16.52 -26.19
N ASN A 64 -14.48 -15.68 -26.42
CA ASN A 64 -14.51 -14.22 -26.21
C ASN A 64 -14.76 -13.80 -24.76
N TYR A 65 -14.56 -14.70 -23.79
CA TYR A 65 -14.64 -14.43 -22.36
C TYR A 65 -13.71 -15.38 -21.59
N ILE A 66 -13.51 -15.13 -20.30
CA ILE A 66 -12.73 -16.02 -19.42
C ILE A 66 -13.68 -16.93 -18.67
N THR A 67 -13.50 -18.25 -18.75
CA THR A 67 -14.32 -19.21 -17.99
C THR A 67 -14.06 -19.08 -16.49
N LYS A 68 -14.99 -19.59 -15.67
CA LYS A 68 -14.82 -19.62 -14.21
C LYS A 68 -13.52 -20.31 -13.78
N GLU A 69 -13.15 -21.41 -14.44
CA GLU A 69 -11.91 -22.14 -14.12
C GLU A 69 -10.66 -21.27 -14.24
N VAL A 70 -10.47 -20.59 -15.38
CA VAL A 70 -9.30 -19.73 -15.60
C VAL A 70 -9.33 -18.51 -14.69
N PHE A 71 -10.53 -17.94 -14.47
CA PHE A 71 -10.70 -16.85 -13.52
C PHE A 71 -10.29 -17.27 -12.10
N ASP A 72 -10.69 -18.46 -11.66
CA ASP A 72 -10.34 -19.03 -10.36
C ASP A 72 -8.84 -19.31 -10.25
N GLN A 73 -8.19 -19.80 -11.30
CA GLN A 73 -6.73 -19.98 -11.33
C GLN A 73 -6.00 -18.66 -11.07
N VAL A 74 -6.43 -17.55 -11.71
CA VAL A 74 -5.88 -16.21 -11.46
C VAL A 74 -6.13 -15.77 -10.01
N MET A 75 -7.32 -16.02 -9.46
CA MET A 75 -7.65 -15.66 -8.08
C MET A 75 -6.86 -16.45 -7.05
N VAL A 76 -6.65 -17.75 -7.28
CA VAL A 76 -5.84 -18.60 -6.42
C VAL A 76 -4.39 -18.15 -6.44
N TRP A 77 -3.80 -17.92 -7.61
CA TRP A 77 -2.43 -17.41 -7.72
C TRP A 77 -2.26 -16.01 -7.11
N GLY A 78 -3.24 -15.13 -7.31
CA GLY A 78 -3.18 -13.75 -6.85
C GLY A 78 -3.57 -13.54 -5.39
N PHE A 79 -4.41 -14.40 -4.80
CA PHE A 79 -5.08 -14.12 -3.53
C PHE A 79 -5.26 -15.35 -2.64
N GLY A 80 -4.85 -16.53 -3.12
CA GLY A 80 -4.84 -17.79 -2.35
C GLY A 80 -6.19 -18.51 -2.25
N ILE A 81 -7.24 -17.97 -2.86
CA ILE A 81 -8.59 -18.55 -2.80
C ILE A 81 -9.31 -18.43 -4.15
N PRO A 82 -10.10 -19.44 -4.56
CA PRO A 82 -10.99 -19.31 -5.70
C PRO A 82 -12.14 -18.34 -5.38
N THR A 83 -12.82 -17.86 -6.42
CA THR A 83 -13.97 -16.99 -6.26
C THR A 83 -15.27 -17.77 -6.03
N LYS A 84 -16.18 -17.14 -5.30
CA LYS A 84 -17.58 -17.57 -5.14
C LYS A 84 -18.50 -16.95 -6.20
N ILE A 85 -17.96 -16.18 -7.16
CA ILE A 85 -18.74 -15.55 -8.21
C ILE A 85 -19.32 -16.65 -9.14
N PRO A 86 -20.62 -16.58 -9.48
CA PRO A 86 -21.24 -17.49 -10.43
C PRO A 86 -20.58 -17.41 -11.81
N GLU A 87 -20.44 -18.56 -12.47
CA GLU A 87 -19.82 -18.66 -13.79
C GLU A 87 -20.50 -17.75 -14.82
N ARG A 88 -21.83 -17.73 -14.85
CA ARG A 88 -22.59 -16.84 -15.75
C ARG A 88 -22.17 -15.37 -15.61
N THR A 89 -22.01 -14.89 -14.37
CA THR A 89 -21.56 -13.51 -14.10
C THR A 89 -20.15 -13.27 -14.59
N ILE A 90 -19.23 -14.22 -14.38
CA ILE A 90 -17.84 -14.13 -14.88
C ILE A 90 -17.85 -14.04 -16.42
N ASN A 91 -18.57 -14.93 -17.08
CA ASN A 91 -18.61 -15.01 -18.54
C ASN A 91 -19.18 -13.72 -19.15
N GLU A 92 -20.33 -13.25 -18.65
CA GLU A 92 -21.00 -12.03 -19.15
C GLU A 92 -20.14 -10.78 -18.95
N VAL A 93 -19.57 -10.60 -17.75
CA VAL A 93 -18.79 -9.39 -17.43
C VAL A 93 -17.44 -9.41 -18.14
N THR A 94 -16.73 -10.55 -18.17
CA THR A 94 -15.44 -10.62 -18.86
C THR A 94 -15.61 -10.45 -20.36
N LYS A 95 -16.68 -10.97 -20.97
CA LYS A 95 -16.99 -10.72 -22.39
C LYS A 95 -17.04 -9.21 -22.71
N ARG A 96 -17.80 -8.46 -21.91
CA ARG A 96 -17.90 -6.99 -22.05
C ARG A 96 -16.56 -6.31 -21.79
N ALA A 97 -15.87 -6.69 -20.71
CA ALA A 97 -14.60 -6.08 -20.33
C ALA A 97 -13.53 -6.25 -21.42
N PHE A 98 -13.40 -7.45 -22.00
CA PHE A 98 -12.38 -7.70 -23.01
C PHE A 98 -12.69 -7.08 -24.38
N ALA A 99 -13.96 -6.77 -24.68
CA ALA A 99 -14.32 -5.94 -25.83
C ALA A 99 -13.78 -4.49 -25.70
N GLU A 100 -13.84 -3.91 -24.49
CA GLU A 100 -13.20 -2.62 -24.20
C GLU A 100 -11.68 -2.69 -24.37
N LEU A 101 -11.05 -3.77 -23.89
CA LEU A 101 -9.59 -3.95 -24.03
C LEU A 101 -9.17 -4.08 -25.50
N GLN A 102 -9.94 -4.78 -26.32
CA GLN A 102 -9.72 -4.88 -27.78
C GLN A 102 -9.79 -3.50 -28.46
N SER A 103 -10.59 -2.59 -27.91
CA SER A 103 -10.70 -1.19 -28.36
C SER A 103 -9.64 -0.27 -27.72
N ASN A 104 -8.60 -0.85 -27.11
CA ASN A 104 -7.53 -0.16 -26.38
C ASN A 104 -8.03 0.69 -25.18
N ASN A 105 -9.22 0.41 -24.66
CA ASN A 105 -9.81 1.09 -23.51
C ASN A 105 -9.54 0.33 -22.21
N ILE A 106 -8.31 0.44 -21.70
CA ILE A 106 -7.86 -0.23 -20.47
C ILE A 106 -8.71 0.21 -19.26
N SER A 107 -9.00 1.51 -19.14
CA SER A 107 -9.81 2.02 -18.02
C SER A 107 -11.25 1.51 -18.07
N GLY A 108 -11.87 1.45 -19.26
CA GLY A 108 -13.19 0.85 -19.47
C GLY A 108 -13.23 -0.64 -19.12
N CYS A 109 -12.23 -1.41 -19.57
CA CYS A 109 -12.09 -2.82 -19.24
C CYS A 109 -12.05 -3.05 -17.72
N ALA A 110 -11.21 -2.29 -17.01
CA ALA A 110 -11.10 -2.37 -15.56
C ALA A 110 -12.39 -1.98 -14.85
N LYS A 111 -13.05 -0.90 -15.32
CA LYS A 111 -14.34 -0.45 -14.78
C LYS A 111 -15.38 -1.56 -14.83
N ILE A 112 -15.52 -2.23 -15.97
CA ILE A 112 -16.49 -3.32 -16.15
C ILE A 112 -16.17 -4.49 -15.22
N LEU A 113 -14.91 -4.92 -15.09
CA LEU A 113 -14.55 -6.00 -14.17
C LEU A 113 -14.83 -5.64 -12.70
N THR A 114 -14.68 -4.37 -12.32
CA THR A 114 -15.00 -3.91 -10.96
C THR A 114 -16.49 -3.83 -10.65
N GLU A 115 -17.38 -4.05 -11.63
CA GLU A 115 -18.82 -4.21 -11.39
C GLU A 115 -19.12 -5.51 -10.63
N ILE A 116 -18.21 -6.50 -10.67
CA ILE A 116 -18.40 -7.77 -9.95
C ILE A 116 -18.15 -7.56 -8.46
N TYR A 117 -19.14 -7.92 -7.63
CA TYR A 117 -19.00 -7.85 -6.18
C TYR A 117 -17.78 -8.65 -5.68
N GLY A 118 -16.93 -7.98 -4.89
CA GLY A 118 -15.68 -8.55 -4.38
C GLY A 118 -14.47 -8.40 -5.31
N VAL A 119 -14.64 -7.90 -6.54
CA VAL A 119 -13.56 -7.62 -7.50
C VAL A 119 -13.19 -6.13 -7.44
N GLY A 120 -12.25 -5.79 -6.57
CA GLY A 120 -11.62 -4.47 -6.58
C GLY A 120 -10.56 -4.33 -7.68
N ILE A 121 -10.02 -3.12 -7.86
CA ILE A 121 -9.07 -2.80 -8.93
C ILE A 121 -7.87 -3.77 -8.99
N SER A 122 -7.30 -4.16 -7.85
CA SER A 122 -6.16 -5.10 -7.82
C SER A 122 -6.49 -6.48 -8.39
N ARG A 123 -7.75 -6.95 -8.25
CA ARG A 123 -8.21 -8.21 -8.86
C ARG A 123 -8.47 -8.02 -10.35
N ALA A 124 -9.18 -6.95 -10.70
CA ALA A 124 -9.48 -6.59 -12.09
C ALA A 124 -8.21 -6.44 -12.93
N SER A 125 -7.25 -5.63 -12.46
CA SER A 125 -5.98 -5.40 -13.15
C SER A 125 -5.15 -6.66 -13.30
N LYS A 126 -5.26 -7.63 -12.37
CA LYS A 126 -4.52 -8.90 -12.46
C LYS A 126 -5.08 -9.79 -13.56
N ILE A 127 -6.41 -9.88 -13.70
CA ILE A 127 -7.07 -10.58 -14.81
C ILE A 127 -6.67 -9.94 -16.15
N ILE A 128 -6.72 -8.60 -16.22
CA ILE A 128 -6.38 -7.83 -17.42
C ILE A 128 -4.91 -7.99 -17.79
N ALA A 129 -3.99 -7.78 -16.84
CA ALA A 129 -2.57 -7.79 -17.12
C ALA A 129 -2.06 -9.18 -17.56
N LEU A 130 -2.62 -10.24 -16.98
CA LEU A 130 -2.26 -11.61 -17.37
C LEU A 130 -2.81 -12.00 -18.75
N SER A 131 -3.71 -11.24 -19.38
CA SER A 131 -4.16 -11.56 -20.74
C SER A 131 -3.15 -11.16 -21.83
N ASN A 132 -2.27 -10.19 -21.54
CA ASN A 132 -1.25 -9.71 -22.45
C ASN A 132 -0.11 -9.02 -21.69
N GLN A 133 0.84 -9.82 -21.20
CA GLN A 133 1.91 -9.33 -20.34
C GLN A 133 2.96 -8.49 -21.08
N ASP A 134 3.01 -8.60 -22.41
CA ASP A 134 3.89 -7.80 -23.26
C ASP A 134 3.52 -6.30 -23.15
N CYS A 135 2.22 -6.01 -23.05
CA CYS A 135 1.68 -4.65 -23.07
C CYS A 135 1.09 -4.17 -21.73
N LEU A 136 0.87 -5.07 -20.77
CA LEU A 136 0.12 -4.80 -19.55
C LEU A 136 0.86 -5.31 -18.31
N GLY A 137 0.69 -4.59 -17.19
CA GLY A 137 1.26 -4.91 -15.88
C GLY A 137 0.19 -4.91 -14.79
N ILE A 138 0.39 -5.65 -13.71
CA ILE A 138 -0.56 -5.74 -12.60
C ILE A 138 -0.51 -4.46 -11.76
N TYR A 139 -1.67 -3.80 -11.59
CA TYR A 139 -1.81 -2.62 -10.74
C TYR A 139 -2.41 -2.97 -9.38
N ASP A 140 -1.53 -3.34 -8.44
CA ASP A 140 -1.89 -3.52 -7.03
C ASP A 140 -1.14 -2.53 -6.12
N SER A 141 -1.44 -2.58 -4.83
CA SER A 141 -0.86 -1.65 -3.85
C SER A 141 0.67 -1.69 -3.80
N ARG A 142 1.30 -2.83 -4.07
CA ARG A 142 2.75 -2.99 -4.03
C ARG A 142 3.39 -2.51 -5.32
N ALA A 143 2.85 -2.91 -6.46
CA ALA A 143 3.34 -2.47 -7.75
C ALA A 143 3.24 -0.94 -7.91
N ALA A 144 2.11 -0.35 -7.48
CA ALA A 144 1.92 1.11 -7.47
C ALA A 144 2.84 1.81 -6.45
N HIS A 145 3.04 1.23 -5.27
CA HIS A 145 4.00 1.76 -4.28
C HIS A 145 5.45 1.66 -4.76
N GLY A 146 5.76 0.77 -5.70
CA GLY A 146 7.03 0.79 -6.43
C GLY A 146 7.29 2.11 -7.19
N LEU A 147 6.27 2.96 -7.36
CA LEU A 147 6.35 4.29 -7.98
C LEU A 147 6.04 5.42 -6.98
N PHE A 148 6.14 5.18 -5.66
CA PHE A 148 5.63 6.11 -4.64
C PHE A 148 6.28 7.52 -4.67
N ASP A 149 7.50 7.62 -5.17
CA ASP A 149 8.32 8.83 -5.31
C ASP A 149 8.31 9.43 -6.72
N LEU A 150 7.52 8.85 -7.64
CA LEU A 150 7.15 9.50 -8.90
C LEU A 150 6.09 10.56 -8.63
N VAL A 151 6.54 11.78 -8.33
CA VAL A 151 5.73 12.90 -7.83
C VAL A 151 5.72 14.06 -8.82
N PHE A 152 4.55 14.64 -9.06
CA PHE A 152 4.33 15.85 -9.85
C PHE A 152 3.47 16.84 -9.04
N ASN A 153 3.94 18.07 -8.87
CA ASN A 153 3.27 19.11 -8.05
C ASN A 153 2.86 18.60 -6.66
N ASP A 154 3.81 18.02 -5.93
CA ASP A 154 3.65 17.43 -4.58
C ASP A 154 2.61 16.30 -4.48
N LYS A 155 2.19 15.71 -5.61
CA LYS A 155 1.27 14.58 -5.66
C LYS A 155 1.88 13.42 -6.43
N ARG A 156 1.63 12.20 -5.96
CA ARG A 156 1.98 10.99 -6.72
C ARG A 156 1.31 11.03 -8.09
N LEU A 157 2.10 10.81 -9.14
CA LEU A 157 1.57 10.73 -10.50
C LEU A 157 0.65 9.53 -10.65
N ILE A 158 1.03 8.40 -10.05
CA ILE A 158 0.23 7.17 -9.99
C ILE A 158 -0.25 6.94 -8.56
N PRO A 159 -1.56 7.07 -8.30
CA PRO A 159 -2.17 6.74 -7.01
C PRO A 159 -1.87 5.29 -6.57
N ILE A 160 -1.86 5.03 -5.27
CA ILE A 160 -1.69 3.69 -4.72
C ILE A 160 -3.08 3.12 -4.38
N PRO A 161 -3.51 1.98 -4.95
CA PRO A 161 -4.77 1.36 -4.57
C PRO A 161 -4.66 0.76 -3.15
N PRO A 162 -5.78 0.63 -2.41
CA PRO A 162 -5.76 0.15 -1.04
C PRO A 162 -5.29 -1.31 -0.98
N GLY A 163 -4.30 -1.57 -0.13
CA GLY A 163 -3.75 -2.90 0.12
C GLY A 163 -3.96 -3.36 1.56
N LYS A 164 -3.65 -4.64 1.82
CA LYS A 164 -3.66 -5.18 3.20
C LYS A 164 -2.57 -4.56 4.08
N VAL A 165 -1.44 -4.20 3.48
CA VAL A 165 -0.23 -3.74 4.19
C VAL A 165 0.09 -2.27 3.90
N ILE A 166 -0.16 -1.83 2.65
CA ILE A 166 0.12 -0.47 2.20
C ILE A 166 -1.19 0.31 2.20
N ALA A 167 -1.21 1.43 2.91
CA ALA A 167 -2.33 2.37 2.86
C ALA A 167 -2.43 2.96 1.45
N GLY A 168 -3.61 2.84 0.83
CA GLY A 168 -3.86 3.43 -0.47
C GLY A 168 -4.15 4.92 -0.38
N ASP A 169 -4.00 5.61 -1.50
CA ASP A 169 -4.57 6.94 -1.72
C ASP A 169 -6.10 6.87 -1.65
N TYR A 170 -6.78 7.98 -1.34
CA TYR A 170 -8.24 8.01 -1.40
C TYR A 170 -8.70 8.40 -2.80
N LEU A 171 -9.29 7.45 -3.52
CA LEU A 171 -9.98 7.70 -4.78
C LEU A 171 -11.30 6.93 -4.83
N PRO A 172 -12.30 7.46 -5.55
CA PRO A 172 -13.46 6.66 -5.93
C PRO A 172 -13.02 5.50 -6.84
N ASN A 173 -13.80 4.42 -6.89
CA ASN A 173 -13.46 3.22 -7.67
C ASN A 173 -13.11 3.52 -9.14
N TYR A 174 -13.86 4.43 -9.78
CA TYR A 174 -13.58 4.85 -11.16
C TYR A 174 -12.20 5.52 -11.29
N GLY A 175 -11.76 6.26 -10.27
CA GLY A 175 -10.47 6.94 -10.25
C GLY A 175 -9.30 5.97 -10.31
N TYR A 176 -9.42 4.78 -9.69
CA TYR A 176 -8.40 3.74 -9.82
C TYR A 176 -8.39 3.07 -11.19
N CYS A 177 -9.51 3.03 -11.91
CA CYS A 177 -9.57 2.47 -13.26
C CYS A 177 -8.83 3.40 -14.26
N GLU A 178 -8.98 4.71 -14.12
CA GLU A 178 -8.20 5.69 -14.88
C GLU A 178 -6.72 5.68 -14.48
N ALA A 179 -6.44 5.59 -13.17
CA ALA A 179 -5.07 5.47 -12.68
C ALA A 179 -4.37 4.21 -13.21
N PHE A 180 -5.10 3.10 -13.37
CA PHE A 180 -4.56 1.88 -13.96
C PHE A 180 -4.08 2.10 -15.40
N GLN A 181 -4.86 2.81 -16.23
CA GLN A 181 -4.45 3.15 -17.59
C GLN A 181 -3.17 4.01 -17.61
N LYS A 182 -3.09 5.04 -16.74
CA LYS A 182 -1.89 5.88 -16.59
C LYS A 182 -0.70 5.07 -16.09
N TYR A 183 -0.92 4.12 -15.18
CA TYR A 183 0.11 3.20 -14.70
C TYR A 183 0.71 2.38 -15.86
N ILE A 184 -0.12 1.84 -16.75
CA ILE A 184 0.38 1.14 -17.96
C ILE A 184 1.22 2.07 -18.84
N TYR A 185 0.82 3.34 -18.98
CA TYR A 185 1.59 4.31 -19.77
C TYR A 185 2.99 4.55 -19.19
N VAL A 186 3.08 4.68 -17.85
CA VAL A 186 4.38 4.77 -17.16
C VAL A 186 5.21 3.51 -17.42
N LEU A 187 4.64 2.32 -17.24
CA LEU A 187 5.40 1.08 -17.47
C LEU A 187 5.92 0.95 -18.90
N LYS A 188 5.12 1.30 -19.91
CA LYS A 188 5.54 1.31 -21.32
C LYS A 188 6.69 2.27 -21.57
N PHE A 189 6.65 3.47 -20.97
CA PHE A 189 7.74 4.42 -21.06
C PHE A 189 9.02 3.86 -20.42
N LEU A 190 8.94 3.32 -19.20
CA LEU A 190 10.10 2.75 -18.51
C LEU A 190 10.67 1.53 -19.26
N LEU A 191 9.83 0.67 -19.82
CA LEU A 191 10.26 -0.43 -20.67
C LEU A 191 11.05 0.09 -21.89
N SER A 192 10.55 1.13 -22.56
CA SER A 192 11.24 1.73 -23.71
C SER A 192 12.60 2.32 -23.37
N LYS A 193 12.82 2.71 -22.10
CA LYS A 193 14.11 3.15 -21.59
C LYS A 193 15.03 1.96 -21.30
N ALA A 194 14.53 0.95 -20.57
CA ALA A 194 15.26 -0.28 -20.27
C ALA A 194 15.77 -0.98 -21.55
N GLN A 195 14.96 -1.01 -22.60
CA GLN A 195 15.32 -1.64 -23.87
C GLN A 195 16.41 -0.91 -24.66
N LYS A 196 16.65 0.38 -24.37
CA LYS A 196 17.70 1.19 -25.00
C LYS A 196 18.99 1.24 -24.16
N GLU A 197 18.96 0.72 -22.94
CA GLU A 197 20.10 0.75 -22.02
C GLU A 197 20.87 -0.56 -22.11
N ASP A 198 22.18 -0.45 -22.36
CA ASP A 198 23.07 -1.60 -22.45
C ASP A 198 23.05 -2.37 -21.12
N GLY A 199 22.88 -3.69 -21.22
CA GLY A 199 22.79 -4.59 -20.06
C GLY A 199 21.39 -4.78 -19.48
N LEU A 200 20.38 -3.99 -19.86
CA LEU A 200 18.99 -4.18 -19.41
C LEU A 200 18.05 -4.76 -20.47
N SER A 201 18.37 -4.59 -21.75
CA SER A 201 17.49 -4.95 -22.87
C SER A 201 17.08 -6.43 -22.90
N ASN A 202 17.96 -7.34 -22.50
CA ASN A 202 17.68 -8.77 -22.44
C ASN A 202 16.78 -9.16 -21.26
N ASP A 203 16.79 -8.36 -20.20
CA ASP A 203 16.03 -8.62 -18.98
C ASP A 203 14.64 -7.99 -18.99
N PHE A 204 14.44 -6.92 -19.78
CA PHE A 204 13.19 -6.19 -19.85
C PHE A 204 12.61 -6.28 -21.25
N LYS A 205 11.89 -7.38 -21.53
CA LYS A 205 11.26 -7.64 -22.83
C LYS A 205 9.80 -7.23 -22.85
N ARG A 206 9.14 -7.25 -21.69
CA ARG A 206 7.69 -7.07 -21.54
C ARG A 206 7.38 -6.01 -20.50
N VAL A 207 6.21 -5.39 -20.60
CA VAL A 207 5.69 -4.46 -19.58
C VAL A 207 5.62 -5.13 -18.20
N ALA A 208 5.28 -6.42 -18.15
CA ALA A 208 5.28 -7.19 -16.92
C ALA A 208 6.64 -7.28 -16.21
N ASP A 209 7.77 -7.22 -16.94
CA ASP A 209 9.10 -7.30 -16.31
C ASP A 209 9.40 -6.03 -15.49
N VAL A 210 8.96 -4.87 -15.99
CA VAL A 210 9.04 -3.59 -15.27
C VAL A 210 8.10 -3.60 -14.06
N GLU A 211 6.87 -4.09 -14.22
CA GLU A 211 5.93 -4.23 -13.10
C GLU A 211 6.51 -5.11 -11.98
N ILE A 212 7.08 -6.25 -12.34
CA ILE A 212 7.73 -7.19 -11.42
C ILE A 212 8.84 -6.50 -10.62
N ALA A 213 9.70 -5.72 -11.28
CA ALA A 213 10.74 -4.95 -10.61
C ALA A 213 10.16 -3.96 -9.60
N LEU A 214 9.16 -3.18 -10.01
CA LEU A 214 8.51 -2.18 -9.14
C LEU A 214 7.76 -2.83 -7.96
N PHE A 215 7.13 -3.99 -8.18
CA PHE A 215 6.53 -4.78 -7.12
C PHE A 215 7.56 -5.17 -6.06
N SER A 216 8.73 -5.65 -6.47
CA SER A 216 9.82 -6.02 -5.57
C SER A 216 10.42 -4.82 -4.85
N ARG A 217 10.61 -3.68 -5.54
CA ARG A 217 11.07 -2.42 -4.95
C ARG A 217 10.26 -2.05 -3.72
N SER A 218 8.94 -2.21 -3.77
CA SER A 218 8.06 -1.94 -2.62
C SER A 218 8.47 -2.71 -1.37
N ARG A 219 8.94 -3.96 -1.50
CA ARG A 219 9.42 -4.75 -0.37
C ARG A 219 10.74 -4.21 0.17
N SER A 220 11.64 -3.77 -0.70
CA SER A 220 12.94 -3.22 -0.30
C SER A 220 12.77 -1.90 0.45
N ILE A 221 11.86 -1.04 -0.01
CA ILE A 221 11.45 0.18 0.72
C ILE A 221 10.85 -0.15 2.08
N LEU A 222 10.06 -1.24 2.18
CA LEU A 222 9.46 -1.67 3.44
C LEU A 222 10.44 -2.42 4.36
N LYS A 223 11.56 -2.94 3.84
CA LYS A 223 12.59 -3.68 4.59
C LYS A 223 13.80 -2.84 4.99
N ALA A 224 14.05 -1.72 4.33
CA ALA A 224 15.13 -0.82 4.72
C ALA A 224 14.96 -0.43 6.21
N PRO A 225 16.00 -0.54 7.05
CA PRO A 225 15.95 0.02 8.39
C PRO A 225 15.68 1.51 8.22
N LYS A 226 14.58 2.00 8.79
CA LYS A 226 14.26 3.44 8.80
C LYS A 226 15.26 4.16 9.69
N ILE A 227 16.45 4.41 9.14
CA ILE A 227 17.40 5.41 9.63
C ILE A 227 16.85 6.74 9.15
N ASN A 228 16.42 7.57 10.10
CA ASN A 228 16.17 9.01 9.98
C ASN A 228 15.66 9.52 8.63
N GLN A 229 14.34 9.66 8.51
CA GLN A 229 13.67 10.78 7.82
C GLN A 229 12.15 10.58 7.94
N ILE A 230 11.50 11.41 8.74
CA ILE A 230 10.08 11.72 8.52
C ILE A 230 10.11 12.84 7.47
N PRO A 231 9.63 12.62 6.23
CA PRO A 231 9.63 13.66 5.21
C PRO A 231 8.64 14.79 5.55
N GLU A 232 9.02 16.03 5.23
CA GLU A 232 8.28 17.27 5.47
C GLU A 232 6.80 17.23 5.01
N HIS A 233 6.47 16.43 4.00
CA HIS A 233 5.10 16.34 3.46
C HIS A 233 4.10 15.57 4.33
N LEU A 234 4.57 14.86 5.37
CA LEU A 234 3.69 14.38 6.44
C LEU A 234 3.26 15.51 7.41
N ARG A 235 3.80 16.74 7.27
CA ARG A 235 3.34 17.95 7.99
C ARG A 235 2.09 18.61 7.39
N ARG A 236 1.59 18.19 6.22
CA ARG A 236 0.40 18.80 5.61
C ARG A 236 -0.72 17.79 5.40
N THR A 237 -1.53 17.69 6.45
CA THR A 237 -2.83 17.06 6.50
C THR A 237 -3.77 17.56 5.39
N ARG A 238 -4.49 16.59 4.83
CA ARG A 238 -5.87 16.68 4.33
C ARG A 238 -6.60 17.98 4.72
N LYS A 239 -7.01 18.74 3.71
CA LYS A 239 -8.20 19.59 3.79
C LYS A 239 -9.38 18.71 4.21
N LEU A 240 -9.71 18.77 5.50
CA LEU A 240 -11.07 18.50 5.99
C LEU A 240 -11.95 19.65 5.50
N ASN A 241 -13.09 19.30 4.92
CA ASN A 241 -14.06 20.28 4.48
C ASN A 241 -14.51 21.16 5.65
N ASN A 242 -14.61 22.45 5.35
CA ASN A 242 -15.05 23.52 6.23
C ASN A 242 -16.36 23.17 6.97
N SER A 243 -16.21 22.78 8.23
CA SER A 243 -17.15 23.11 9.31
C SER A 243 -16.34 23.06 10.61
N THR A 244 -15.88 24.24 11.05
CA THR A 244 -15.37 24.54 12.40
C THR A 244 -14.55 23.44 13.08
N ILE A 245 -13.32 23.22 12.61
CA ILE A 245 -12.28 22.62 13.46
C ILE A 245 -11.59 23.80 14.14
N GLU A 246 -12.05 24.11 15.36
CA GLU A 246 -11.29 24.96 16.29
C GLU A 246 -9.86 24.38 16.45
N GLU A 247 -8.87 25.24 16.66
CA GLU A 247 -7.43 24.93 16.80
C GLU A 247 -7.14 23.87 17.88
N GLY A 248 -7.37 22.59 17.53
CA GLY A 248 -7.17 21.45 18.42
C GLY A 248 -5.83 20.78 18.16
N ASN A 249 -5.16 20.38 19.24
CA ASN A 249 -4.00 19.50 19.19
C ASN A 249 -4.45 18.06 18.88
N TYR A 250 -4.44 17.68 17.59
CA TYR A 250 -4.82 16.35 17.12
C TYR A 250 -3.60 15.45 16.88
N TYR A 251 -3.72 14.18 17.24
CA TYR A 251 -2.67 13.17 17.13
C TYR A 251 -3.22 11.87 16.55
N TRP A 252 -2.33 11.04 16.00
CA TRP A 252 -2.64 9.68 15.55
C TRP A 252 -2.03 8.67 16.51
N THR A 253 -2.78 7.62 16.87
CA THR A 253 -2.25 6.57 17.75
C THR A 253 -1.09 5.81 17.10
N LEU A 254 -0.13 5.36 17.90
CA LEU A 254 0.84 4.35 17.46
C LEU A 254 0.12 3.01 17.32
N ALA A 255 -0.06 2.58 16.08
CA ALA A 255 -0.70 1.31 15.75
C ALA A 255 -0.12 0.74 14.45
N VAL A 256 -0.20 -0.59 14.31
CA VAL A 256 0.27 -1.29 13.12
C VAL A 256 -0.74 -1.15 11.98
N GLY A 257 -0.29 -0.64 10.82
CA GLY A 257 -1.09 -0.51 9.60
C GLY A 257 -2.24 0.50 9.73
N ASN A 258 -3.39 0.22 9.09
CA ASN A 258 -4.55 1.12 9.05
C ASN A 258 -5.36 1.16 10.37
N LYS A 259 -4.76 0.76 11.50
CA LYS A 259 -5.39 0.74 12.82
C LYS A 259 -5.15 2.02 13.63
N ALA A 260 -4.35 2.95 13.11
CA ALA A 260 -4.15 4.25 13.73
C ALA A 260 -5.48 5.02 13.78
N LYS A 261 -5.78 5.60 14.93
CA LYS A 261 -6.99 6.40 15.16
C LYS A 261 -6.59 7.83 15.47
N LEU A 262 -7.34 8.77 14.92
CA LEU A 262 -7.22 10.19 15.28
C LEU A 262 -7.79 10.39 16.69
N PHE A 263 -7.13 11.20 17.49
CA PHE A 263 -7.59 11.61 18.81
C PHE A 263 -7.15 13.05 19.10
N LYS A 264 -7.81 13.71 20.05
CA LYS A 264 -7.43 15.03 20.55
C LYS A 264 -6.64 14.86 21.85
N ALA A 265 -5.60 15.64 22.06
CA ALA A 265 -4.93 15.68 23.35
C ALA A 265 -4.57 17.09 23.75
N GLU A 266 -4.53 17.35 25.04
CA GLU A 266 -4.12 18.61 25.64
C GLU A 266 -2.97 18.32 26.59
N VAL A 267 -1.82 18.92 26.30
CA VAL A 267 -0.62 18.82 27.13
C VAL A 267 -0.61 20.03 28.04
N MET A 268 -0.71 19.79 29.34
CA MET A 268 -0.75 20.79 30.40
C MET A 268 0.46 20.61 31.31
N GLU A 269 0.73 21.58 32.18
CA GLU A 269 1.83 21.49 33.15
C GLU A 269 1.65 20.29 34.11
N ASN A 270 0.40 20.01 34.50
CA ASN A 270 0.06 18.96 35.46
C ASN A 270 -0.15 17.57 34.82
N GLY A 271 -0.12 17.46 33.49
CA GLY A 271 -0.30 16.18 32.81
C GLY A 271 -0.79 16.27 31.38
N ILE A 272 -1.33 15.16 30.88
CA ILE A 272 -1.83 15.03 29.51
C ILE A 272 -3.25 14.48 29.55
N PHE A 273 -4.18 15.24 28.95
CA PHE A 273 -5.57 14.84 28.75
C PHE A 273 -5.77 14.36 27.32
N ILE A 274 -6.46 13.23 27.13
CA ILE A 274 -6.73 12.64 25.83
C ILE A 274 -8.23 12.42 25.69
N SER A 275 -8.78 12.84 24.55
CA SER A 275 -10.15 12.56 24.12
C SER A 275 -10.13 11.74 22.83
N THR A 276 -10.82 10.60 22.82
CA THR A 276 -10.83 9.62 21.73
C THR A 276 -12.20 8.96 21.57
N GLY A 277 -12.34 8.09 20.57
CA GLY A 277 -13.59 7.43 20.21
C GLY A 277 -14.52 8.31 19.37
N GLU A 278 -15.70 7.79 19.08
CA GLU A 278 -16.72 8.51 18.32
C GLU A 278 -17.13 9.79 19.06
N ASN A 279 -17.06 10.93 18.36
CA ASN A 279 -17.30 12.26 18.93
C ASN A 279 -16.45 12.58 20.17
N TYR A 280 -15.26 11.98 20.31
CA TYR A 280 -14.31 12.26 21.41
C TYR A 280 -14.86 11.99 22.81
N LYS A 281 -15.83 11.08 22.95
CA LYS A 281 -16.51 10.79 24.23
C LYS A 281 -15.68 10.02 25.25
N SER A 282 -14.62 9.34 24.82
CA SER A 282 -13.74 8.59 25.73
C SER A 282 -12.58 9.46 26.17
N ASN A 283 -12.53 9.80 27.46
CA ASN A 283 -11.50 10.67 28.02
C ASN A 283 -10.57 9.90 28.95
N ILE A 284 -9.29 10.29 28.97
CA ILE A 284 -8.31 9.79 29.93
C ILE A 284 -7.29 10.87 30.26
N PHE A 285 -6.87 10.92 31.51
CA PHE A 285 -5.83 11.81 31.99
C PHE A 285 -4.67 11.01 32.60
N LEU A 286 -3.44 11.45 32.31
CA LEU A 286 -2.25 11.07 33.05
C LEU A 286 -1.60 12.31 33.65
N THR A 287 -1.33 12.26 34.94
CA THR A 287 -0.58 13.30 35.66
C THR A 287 0.89 13.30 35.25
N SER A 288 1.56 14.43 35.40
CA SER A 288 3.02 14.55 35.18
C SER A 288 3.82 13.56 36.04
N LEU A 289 3.34 13.25 37.25
CA LEU A 289 3.96 12.25 38.13
C LEU A 289 3.80 10.82 37.57
N GLU A 290 2.61 10.44 37.11
CA GLU A 290 2.39 9.13 36.47
C GLU A 290 3.25 8.98 35.20
N ILE A 291 3.33 10.04 34.38
CA ILE A 291 4.17 10.07 33.17
C ILE A 291 5.64 9.87 33.54
N LYS A 292 6.15 10.65 34.50
CA LYS A 292 7.54 10.53 34.97
C LYS A 292 7.85 9.14 35.52
N ASN A 293 6.97 8.59 36.35
CA ASN A 293 7.14 7.26 36.93
C ASN A 293 7.11 6.16 35.85
N CYS A 294 6.26 6.31 34.84
CA CYS A 294 6.20 5.40 33.70
C CYS A 294 7.52 5.43 32.89
N LEU A 295 8.01 6.62 32.54
CA LEU A 295 9.26 6.77 31.80
C LEU A 295 10.47 6.26 32.61
N LEU A 296 10.51 6.54 33.91
CA LEU A 296 11.55 6.00 34.81
C LEU A 296 11.51 4.47 34.89
N HIS A 297 10.32 3.88 35.00
CA HIS A 297 10.15 2.43 35.00
C HIS A 297 10.73 1.84 33.71
N PHE A 298 10.46 2.45 32.55
CA PHE A 298 10.90 1.94 31.26
C PHE A 298 12.34 2.28 30.89
N LYS A 299 12.98 3.27 31.55
CA LYS A 299 14.35 3.72 31.26
C LYS A 299 15.41 2.61 31.43
N LYS A 300 15.16 1.65 32.33
CA LYS A 300 16.05 0.50 32.55
C LYS A 300 15.99 -0.55 31.43
N TYR A 301 15.00 -0.49 30.55
CA TYR A 301 14.84 -1.42 29.44
C TYR A 301 15.38 -0.78 28.15
N ASN A 302 16.14 -1.55 27.35
CA ASN A 302 16.65 -1.04 26.08
C ASN A 302 15.52 -0.82 25.06
N TRP A 303 14.69 -1.84 24.83
CA TRP A 303 13.47 -1.76 24.03
C TRP A 303 12.37 -2.55 24.73
N PHE A 304 11.15 -2.02 24.75
CA PHE A 304 9.99 -2.66 25.38
C PHE A 304 8.78 -2.60 24.45
N PRO A 305 7.89 -3.59 24.46
CA PRO A 305 6.75 -3.63 23.56
C PRO A 305 5.69 -2.59 23.95
N LEU A 306 5.02 -1.98 22.97
CA LEU A 306 3.84 -1.15 23.22
C LEU A 306 2.72 -1.97 23.89
N GLY A 307 2.46 -3.18 23.39
CA GLY A 307 1.57 -4.16 24.04
C GLY A 307 0.13 -3.68 24.29
N ASN A 308 -0.43 -2.78 23.47
CA ASN A 308 -1.74 -2.14 23.72
C ASN A 308 -2.97 -2.97 23.27
N ASN A 309 -2.82 -4.27 23.03
CA ASN A 309 -3.93 -5.14 22.65
C ASN A 309 -4.66 -5.64 23.92
N ILE A 310 -5.95 -5.30 24.04
CA ILE A 310 -6.78 -5.67 25.20
C ILE A 310 -6.92 -7.19 25.35
N THR A 311 -7.00 -7.94 24.24
CA THR A 311 -7.27 -9.38 24.27
C THR A 311 -6.01 -10.23 24.41
N ASN A 312 -4.83 -9.65 24.21
CA ASN A 312 -3.55 -10.35 24.30
C ASN A 312 -2.46 -9.35 24.71
N LEU A 313 -2.50 -8.97 25.99
CA LEU A 313 -1.53 -8.07 26.58
C LEU A 313 -0.15 -8.73 26.56
N THR A 314 0.87 -7.97 26.15
CA THR A 314 2.25 -8.44 26.19
C THR A 314 2.83 -8.12 27.57
N PRO A 315 3.17 -9.12 28.41
CA PRO A 315 3.73 -8.88 29.73
C PRO A 315 4.98 -8.00 29.66
N GLY A 316 5.09 -7.04 30.58
CA GLY A 316 6.20 -6.09 30.62
C GLY A 316 6.17 -5.02 29.52
N GLY A 317 5.08 -4.93 28.75
CA GLY A 317 4.86 -3.86 27.78
C GLY A 317 4.18 -2.62 28.37
N LEU A 318 4.10 -1.54 27.58
CA LEU A 318 3.45 -0.31 28.03
C LEU A 318 1.96 -0.52 28.35
N GLY A 319 1.25 -1.30 27.53
CA GLY A 319 -0.16 -1.66 27.78
C GLY A 319 -0.35 -2.44 29.08
N ASP A 320 0.59 -3.30 29.43
CA ASP A 320 0.60 -4.07 30.68
C ASP A 320 0.86 -3.17 31.90
N TYR A 321 1.80 -2.22 31.79
CA TYR A 321 2.03 -1.19 32.81
C TYR A 321 0.81 -0.31 33.05
N PHE A 322 0.10 0.09 31.98
CA PHE A 322 -1.14 0.84 32.08
C PHE A 322 -2.19 0.08 32.90
N LEU A 323 -2.34 -1.22 32.68
CA LEU A 323 -3.31 -2.03 33.40
C LEU A 323 -2.91 -2.25 34.87
N ASN A 324 -1.68 -2.72 35.10
CA ASN A 324 -1.27 -3.25 36.39
C ASN A 324 -0.74 -2.18 37.35
N THR A 325 -0.16 -1.10 36.82
CA THR A 325 0.45 -0.04 37.64
C THR A 325 -0.39 1.23 37.66
N LEU A 326 -0.95 1.63 36.53
CA LEU A 326 -1.77 2.86 36.44
C LEU A 326 -3.27 2.60 36.62
N HIS A 327 -3.71 1.34 36.66
CA HIS A 327 -5.12 0.93 36.70
C HIS A 327 -5.97 1.58 35.59
N LYS A 328 -5.39 1.73 34.40
CA LYS A 328 -6.00 2.34 33.22
C LYS A 328 -6.06 1.34 32.07
N SER A 329 -7.00 1.53 31.15
CA SER A 329 -7.17 0.60 30.02
C SER A 329 -5.92 0.57 29.12
N PRO A 330 -5.40 -0.63 28.77
CA PRO A 330 -4.23 -0.78 27.89
C PRO A 330 -4.36 -0.09 26.53
N LYS A 331 -5.60 0.09 26.03
CA LYS A 331 -5.86 0.70 24.71
C LYS A 331 -5.29 2.11 24.61
N TYR A 332 -5.14 2.81 25.74
CA TYR A 332 -4.64 4.17 25.79
C TYR A 332 -3.11 4.26 25.70
N ALA A 333 -2.39 3.17 25.96
CA ALA A 333 -0.92 3.15 25.83
C ALA A 333 -0.45 3.64 24.45
N GLY A 334 -1.16 3.25 23.38
CA GLY A 334 -0.83 3.70 22.01
C GLY A 334 -1.11 5.19 21.75
N HIS A 335 -1.97 5.82 22.54
CA HIS A 335 -2.24 7.26 22.45
C HIS A 335 -1.11 8.04 23.15
N PHE A 336 -0.82 7.71 24.40
CA PHE A 336 0.25 8.37 25.15
C PHE A 336 1.64 8.13 24.53
N ALA A 337 1.93 6.93 24.05
CA ALA A 337 3.18 6.66 23.35
C ALA A 337 3.35 7.54 22.09
N ALA A 338 2.26 7.83 21.37
CA ALA A 338 2.32 8.74 20.21
C ALA A 338 2.70 10.17 20.63
N ILE A 339 2.10 10.67 21.72
CA ILE A 339 2.41 11.99 22.26
C ILE A 339 3.87 12.04 22.75
N TRP A 340 4.31 11.03 23.50
CA TRP A 340 5.67 10.99 24.05
C TRP A 340 6.74 10.83 22.95
N VAL A 341 6.44 10.13 21.86
CA VAL A 341 7.31 10.12 20.67
C VAL A 341 7.37 11.51 20.03
N ASN A 342 6.22 12.20 19.90
CA ASN A 342 6.18 13.56 19.36
C ASN A 342 6.90 14.58 20.24
N GLN A 343 6.93 14.38 21.57
CA GLN A 343 7.67 15.20 22.53
C GLN A 343 9.16 14.84 22.64
N GLY A 344 9.63 13.81 21.91
CA GLY A 344 11.03 13.37 21.99
C GLY A 344 11.39 12.65 23.30
N LEU A 345 10.40 12.20 24.08
CA LEU A 345 10.61 11.42 25.30
C LEU A 345 10.80 9.92 25.00
N LEU A 346 10.23 9.46 23.89
CA LEU A 346 10.38 8.11 23.39
C LEU A 346 10.85 8.10 21.93
N THR A 347 11.50 7.01 21.53
CA THR A 347 11.61 6.59 20.13
C THR A 347 10.89 5.25 19.94
N HIS A 348 10.58 4.90 18.69
CA HIS A 348 9.89 3.66 18.36
C HIS A 348 10.50 2.94 17.17
N ARG A 349 10.28 1.62 17.10
CA ARG A 349 10.62 0.78 15.94
C ARG A 349 9.59 -0.34 15.77
N TYR A 350 9.67 -1.03 14.65
CA TYR A 350 8.98 -2.31 14.47
C TYR A 350 9.96 -3.44 14.81
N GLY A 351 9.69 -4.12 15.92
CA GLY A 351 10.45 -5.27 16.38
C GLY A 351 9.98 -6.58 15.74
N ASN A 352 10.35 -7.70 16.38
CA ASN A 352 9.98 -9.03 15.92
C ASN A 352 8.45 -9.17 15.78
N TYR A 353 8.02 -9.87 14.74
CA TYR A 353 6.60 -10.07 14.40
C TYR A 353 5.82 -8.77 14.15
N ASN A 354 6.51 -7.71 13.71
CA ASN A 354 5.92 -6.41 13.39
C ASN A 354 5.22 -5.74 14.59
N ARG A 355 5.72 -6.01 15.81
CA ARG A 355 5.24 -5.37 17.04
C ARG A 355 5.90 -4.00 17.18
N ILE A 356 5.14 -3.01 17.64
CA ILE A 356 5.73 -1.71 17.98
C ILE A 356 6.52 -1.87 19.27
N GLU A 357 7.80 -1.55 19.22
CA GLU A 357 8.70 -1.45 20.36
C GLU A 357 9.07 0.01 20.60
N LEU A 358 9.25 0.37 21.86
CA LEU A 358 9.53 1.70 22.34
C LEU A 358 10.85 1.70 23.11
N LYS A 359 11.51 2.86 23.13
CA LYS A 359 12.70 3.12 23.95
C LYS A 359 12.62 4.53 24.53
N VAL A 360 12.95 4.67 25.80
CA VAL A 360 13.07 5.97 26.47
C VAL A 360 14.36 6.64 26.01
N LEU A 361 14.28 7.92 25.61
CA LEU A 361 15.41 8.73 25.16
C LEU A 361 16.15 9.40 26.33
#